data_AF-A0A183N127-F1
#
_entry.id   AF-A0A183N127-F1
#
_cell.length_a   1.000
_cell.length_b   1.000
_cell.length_c   1.000
_cell.angle_alpha   90.00
_cell.angle_beta   90.00
_cell.angle_gamma   90.00
#
_symmetry.space_group_name_H-M   'P 1'
#
loop_
_entity.id
_entity.type
_entity.pdbx_description
1 polymer ?
#
loop_
_entity_poly.entity_id
_entity_poly.type
_entity_poly.pdbx_seq_one_letter_code
_entity_poly.pdbx_strand_id
1 'polypeptide(L)' 'MAIRQIKNEKAAGPDNIPAEALKSDIELTKNMLYLLFKKIWDEEQVPMDWKERHLIKIPKKGDLSKCENYRGITLLSIP' A
#
# COMPACT_ATOMS: atom_id res chain seq x y z
N MET A 1 7.43 16.93 1.70
CA MET A 1 6.10 16.35 1.98
C MET A 1 6.14 14.86 1.71
N ALA A 2 5.59 14.04 2.60
CA ALA A 2 5.72 12.57 2.55
C ALA A 2 5.20 11.95 1.23
N ILE A 3 4.08 12.45 0.70
CA ILE A 3 3.47 11.99 -0.57
C ILE A 3 4.48 11.97 -1.72
N ARG A 4 5.34 13.00 -1.83
CA ARG A 4 6.35 13.08 -2.91
C ARG A 4 7.43 12.00 -2.80
N GLN A 5 7.67 11.46 -1.60
CA GLN A 5 8.72 10.47 -1.32
C GLN A 5 8.26 9.03 -1.57
N ILE A 6 6.96 8.78 -1.75
CA ILE A 6 6.43 7.46 -2.11
C ILE A 6 7.11 7.01 -3.41
N LYS A 7 7.43 5.72 -3.58
CA LYS A 7 8.08 5.24 -4.81
C LYS A 7 7.03 5.03 -5.91
N ASN A 8 7.36 5.49 -7.12
CA ASN A 8 6.58 5.18 -8.31
C ASN A 8 6.84 3.72 -8.76
N GLU A 9 6.01 3.25 -9.68
CA GLU A 9 6.09 1.95 -10.34
C GLU A 9 6.09 0.79 -9.34
N LYS A 10 5.34 0.97 -8.25
CA LYS A 10 5.05 -0.08 -7.28
C LYS A 10 3.65 -0.59 -7.50
N ALA A 11 3.47 -1.89 -7.29
CA ALA A 11 2.16 -2.49 -7.29
C ALA A 11 1.30 -1.85 -6.19
N ALA A 12 0.04 -1.58 -6.51
CA ALA A 12 -0.93 -1.09 -5.55
C ALA A 12 -1.20 -2.12 -4.44
N GLY A 13 -1.64 -1.63 -3.29
CA GLY A 13 -2.10 -2.47 -2.19
C GLY A 13 -3.48 -3.06 -2.45
N PRO A 14 -4.09 -3.68 -1.43
CA PRO A 14 -5.49 -4.11 -1.47
C PRO A 14 -6.49 -3.01 -1.91
N ASP A 15 -6.20 -1.75 -1.63
CA ASP A 15 -6.97 -0.57 -2.06
C ASP A 15 -7.01 -0.34 -3.59
N ASN A 16 -6.11 -0.98 -4.34
CA ASN A 16 -5.88 -0.77 -5.77
C ASN A 16 -5.50 0.67 -6.15
N ILE A 17 -5.02 1.48 -5.20
CA ILE A 17 -4.60 2.87 -5.44
C ILE A 17 -3.09 2.90 -5.73
N PRO A 18 -2.66 3.27 -6.94
CA PRO A 18 -1.24 3.41 -7.24
C PRO A 18 -0.67 4.71 -6.63
N ALA A 19 0.62 4.70 -6.31
CA ALA A 19 1.33 5.86 -5.74
C ALA A 19 1.24 7.12 -6.63
N GLU A 20 1.17 6.92 -7.94
CA GLU A 20 1.03 7.96 -8.95
C GLU A 20 -0.29 8.71 -8.81
N ALA A 21 -1.37 8.03 -8.41
CA ALA A 21 -2.66 8.68 -8.18
C ALA A 21 -2.58 9.67 -7.01
N LEU A 22 -1.94 9.27 -5.91
CA LEU A 22 -1.70 10.13 -4.73
C LEU A 22 -0.79 11.33 -5.05
N LYS A 23 0.05 11.20 -6.08
CA LYS A 23 0.96 12.27 -6.52
C LYS A 23 0.36 13.18 -7.59
N SER A 24 -0.72 12.77 -8.24
CA SER A 24 -1.33 13.50 -9.36
C SER A 24 -1.83 14.89 -8.95
N ASP A 25 -2.44 14.99 -7.75
CA ASP A 25 -2.86 16.24 -7.13
C ASP A 25 -2.51 16.22 -5.64
N ILE A 26 -1.34 16.76 -5.32
CA ILE A 26 -0.79 16.72 -3.96
C ILE A 26 -1.64 17.51 -2.96
N GLU A 27 -2.23 18.64 -3.36
CA GLU A 27 -3.03 19.45 -2.42
C GLU A 27 -4.39 18.80 -2.16
N LEU A 28 -5.02 18.22 -3.19
CA LEU A 28 -6.23 17.43 -2.99
C LEU A 28 -5.96 16.22 -2.10
N THR A 29 -4.93 15.42 -2.41
CA THR A 29 -4.57 14.24 -1.61
C THR A 29 -4.23 14.61 -0.17
N LYS A 30 -3.50 15.72 0.05
CA LYS A 30 -3.23 16.25 1.39
C LYS A 30 -4.50 16.52 2.17
N ASN A 31 -5.47 17.20 1.56
CA ASN A 31 -6.73 17.56 2.22
C ASN A 31 -7.55 16.30 2.54
N MET A 32 -7.60 15.34 1.62
CA MET A 32 -8.27 14.05 1.85
C MET A 32 -7.61 13.27 2.99
N LEU A 33 -6.28 13.16 3.00
CA LEU A 33 -5.55 12.46 4.06
C LEU A 33 -5.68 13.15 5.40
N TYR A 34 -5.67 14.49 5.44
CA TYR A 34 -5.89 15.22 6.68
C TYR A 34 -7.27 14.90 7.28
N LEU A 35 -8.33 14.93 6.47
CA LEU A 35 -9.68 14.56 6.91
C LEU A 35 -9.75 13.10 7.37
N LEU A 36 -9.11 12.19 6.63
CA LEU A 36 -9.03 10.77 6.99
C LEU A 36 -8.33 10.58 8.34
N PHE A 37 -7.15 11.18 8.53
CA PHE A 37 -6.40 11.07 9.79
C PHE A 37 -7.15 11.69 10.96
N LYS A 38 -7.84 12.81 10.75
CA LYS A 38 -8.71 13.40 11.78
C LYS A 38 -9.81 12.41 12.19
N LYS A 39 -10.47 11.79 11.22
CA LYS A 39 -11.50 10.78 11.49
C LYS A 39 -10.94 9.57 12.24
N ILE A 40 -9.77 9.05 11.82
CA ILE A 40 -9.09 7.95 12.50
C ILE A 40 -8.74 8.33 13.95
N TRP A 41 -8.31 9.57 14.18
CA TRP A 41 -8.00 10.08 15.51
C TRP A 41 -9.25 10.16 16.40
N ASP A 42 -10.35 10.69 15.87
CA ASP A 42 -11.60 10.88 16.61
C ASP A 42 -12.32 9.53 16.90
N GLU A 43 -12.28 8.58 15.97
CA GLU A 43 -12.98 7.29 16.07
C GLU A 43 -12.09 6.15 16.60
N GLU A 44 -10.78 6.35 16.67
CA GLU A 44 -9.77 5.33 16.98
C GLU A 44 -9.83 4.09 16.06
N GLN A 45 -10.34 4.25 14.84
CA GLN A 45 -10.48 3.18 13.85
C GLN A 45 -9.75 3.51 12.56
N VAL A 46 -8.86 2.61 12.14
CA VAL A 46 -8.20 2.68 10.83
C VAL A 46 -9.02 1.96 9.75
N PRO A 47 -8.92 2.40 8.47
CA PRO A 47 -9.54 1.71 7.34
C PRO A 47 -9.20 0.22 7.31
N MET A 48 -10.17 -0.63 6.94
CA MET A 48 -9.95 -2.08 6.85
C MET A 48 -8.84 -2.41 5.85
N ASP A 49 -8.77 -1.68 4.74
CA ASP A 49 -7.75 -1.86 3.69
C ASP A 49 -6.31 -1.67 4.21
N TRP A 50 -6.11 -0.98 5.33
CA TRP A 50 -4.80 -0.82 5.99
C TRP A 50 -4.49 -1.96 6.96
N LYS A 51 -5.51 -2.70 7.40
CA LYS A 51 -5.39 -3.93 8.20
C LYS A 51 -5.19 -5.16 7.30
N GLU A 52 -5.64 -5.08 6.05
CA GLU A 52 -5.49 -6.13 5.06
C GLU A 52 -4.14 -6.08 4.33
N ARG A 53 -3.72 -7.24 3.82
CA ARG A 53 -2.47 -7.37 3.07
C ARG A 53 -2.56 -8.49 2.05
N HIS A 54 -1.95 -8.28 0.89
CA HIS A 54 -1.81 -9.35 -0.12
C HIS A 54 -0.43 -9.99 -0.04
N LEU A 55 -0.38 -11.27 0.32
CA LEU A 55 0.85 -12.07 0.29
C LEU A 55 1.03 -12.68 -1.10
N ILE A 56 2.05 -12.23 -1.82
CA ILE A 56 2.39 -12.74 -3.15
C ILE A 56 3.64 -13.60 -3.05
N LYS A 57 3.60 -14.78 -3.66
CA LYS A 57 4.74 -15.69 -3.76
C LYS A 57 5.46 -15.42 -5.08
N ILE A 58 6.70 -14.94 -5.01
CA ILE A 58 7.56 -14.77 -6.18
C ILE A 58 8.47 -16.01 -6.31
N PRO A 59 8.45 -16.73 -7.44
CA PRO A 59 9.35 -17.86 -7.64
C PRO A 59 10.81 -17.39 -7.70
N LYS A 60 11.69 -18.10 -6.99
CA LYS A 60 13.15 -18.00 -7.12
C LYS A 60 13.64 -19.10 -8.07
N LYS A 61 14.89 -19.00 -8.54
CA LYS A 61 15.53 -20.05 -9.32
C LYS A 61 15.63 -21.34 -8.49
N GLY A 62 15.26 -22.48 -9.09
CA GLY A 62 15.30 -23.79 -8.44
C GLY A 62 14.08 -24.63 -8.79
N ASP A 63 13.89 -25.70 -8.03
CA ASP A 63 12.73 -26.60 -8.14
C ASP A 63 11.48 -25.95 -7.54
N LEU A 64 10.48 -25.65 -8.38
CA LEU A 64 9.24 -24.98 -7.99
C LEU A 64 8.31 -25.85 -7.14
N SER A 65 8.60 -27.16 -6.98
CA SER A 65 7.86 -28.00 -6.03
C SER A 65 8.23 -27.72 -4.57
N LYS A 66 9.39 -27.08 -4.31
CA LYS A 66 9.89 -26.81 -2.96
C LYS A 66 9.49 -25.40 -2.50
N CYS A 67 8.84 -25.33 -1.33
CA CYS A 67 8.39 -24.06 -0.74
C CYS A 67 9.54 -23.04 -0.51
N GLU A 68 10.73 -23.53 -0.15
CA GLU A 68 11.93 -22.72 0.05
C GLU A 68 12.38 -21.94 -1.21
N ASN A 69 11.96 -22.38 -2.41
CA ASN A 69 12.24 -21.70 -3.68
C ASN A 69 11.25 -20.58 -3.99
N TYR A 70 10.44 -20.15 -3.03
CA TYR A 70 9.60 -18.95 -3.15
C TYR A 70 10.06 -17.84 -2.20
N ARG A 71 9.95 -16.60 -2.66
CA ARG A 71 10.09 -15.39 -1.85
C ARG A 71 8.71 -14.79 -1.64
N GLY A 72 8.25 -14.72 -0.40
CA GLY A 72 7.07 -13.94 -0.06
C GLY A 72 7.36 -12.45 -0.17
N ILE A 73 6.45 -11.71 -0.80
CA ILE A 73 6.35 -10.25 -0.66
C ILE A 73 4.94 -9.90 -0.18
N THR A 74 4.83 -8.78 0.51
CA THR A 74 3.54 -8.27 0.99
C THR A 74 3.25 -6.95 0.28
N LEU A 75 2.06 -6.83 -0.29
CA LEU A 75 1.52 -5.56 -0.77
C LEU A 75 0.61 -4.97 0.30
N LEU A 76 0.80 -3.68 0.58
CA LEU A 76 0.08 -2.91 1.59
C LEU A 76 -0.51 -1.67 0.94
N SER A 77 -1.71 -1.30 1.37
CA SER A 77 -2.37 -0.04 1.02
C SER A 77 -1.54 1.12 1.56
N ILE A 78 -1.40 2.19 0.78
CA ILE A 78 -0.58 3.36 1.13
C ILE A 78 -1.49 4.57 1.41
N PRO A 79 -1.26 5.31 2.51
CA PRO A 79 -1.85 6.63 2.71
C PRO A 79 -1.24 7.65 1.75
#